data_AF-A0A800AFB6-F1
#
_entry.id   AF-A0A800AFB6-F1
#
_cell.length_a   1.000
_cell.length_b   1.000
_cell.length_c   1.000
_cell.angle_alpha   90.00
_cell.angle_beta   90.00
_cell.angle_gamma   90.00
#
_symmetry.space_group_name_H-M   'P 1'
#
loop_
_entity.id
_entity.type
_entity.pdbx_description
1 polymer ?
#
loop_
_entity_poly.entity_id
_entity_poly.type
_entity_poly.pdbx_seq_one_letter_code
_entity_poly.pdbx_strand_id
1 'polypeptide(L)' 'MKSHESLAENRHIISVLVENRLGVLARIAGLFSGRGFNIDSLTVAETEEPDVSRMTIVSTGDEKI' A
#
# COMPACT_ATOMS: atom_id res chain seq x y z
N MET A 1 7.28 -15.57 33.16
CA MET A 1 7.04 -14.24 32.55
C MET A 1 8.02 -14.11 31.39
N LYS A 2 7.64 -14.61 30.19
CA LYS A 2 8.52 -14.64 29.01
C LYS A 2 8.48 -13.26 28.33
N SER A 3 9.67 -12.70 28.18
CA SER A 3 10.12 -11.74 27.17
C SER A 3 9.06 -11.14 26.24
N HIS A 4 8.85 -9.83 26.39
CA HIS A 4 8.21 -8.96 25.41
C HIS A 4 9.16 -8.83 24.20
N GLU A 5 9.07 -9.78 23.27
CA GLU A 5 9.73 -9.69 21.97
C GLU A 5 8.92 -8.68 21.15
N SER A 6 9.52 -7.53 20.83
CA SER A 6 8.92 -6.54 19.94
C SER A 6 8.85 -7.14 18.53
N LEU A 7 7.69 -7.68 18.17
CA LEU A 7 7.32 -7.95 16.78
C LEU A 7 7.14 -6.60 16.08
N ALA A 8 8.25 -5.92 15.75
CA ALA A 8 8.18 -4.72 14.94
C ALA A 8 7.76 -5.16 13.53
N GLU A 9 6.46 -5.11 13.24
CA GLU A 9 5.98 -5.30 11.87
C GLU A 9 6.65 -4.27 10.97
N ASN A 10 7.30 -4.74 9.90
CA ASN A 10 8.06 -3.87 9.03
C ASN A 10 7.07 -2.99 8.24
N ARG A 11 7.26 -1.68 8.35
CA ARG A 11 6.46 -0.68 7.64
C ARG A 11 7.07 -0.43 6.26
N HIS A 12 6.29 -0.67 5.21
CA HIS A 12 6.68 -0.49 3.82
C HIS A 12 5.94 0.69 3.21
N ILE A 13 6.65 1.52 2.44
CA ILE A 13 6.08 2.63 1.68
C ILE A 13 6.30 2.34 0.20
N ILE A 14 5.21 2.25 -0.56
CA ILE A 14 5.21 1.93 -1.98
C ILE A 14 4.63 3.13 -2.74
N SER A 15 5.44 3.73 -3.60
CA SER A 15 5.03 4.84 -4.46
C SER A 15 5.00 4.37 -5.91
N VAL A 16 3.83 4.40 -6.54
CA VAL A 16 3.62 3.91 -7.91
C VAL A 16 2.89 4.93 -8.77
N LEU A 17 3.25 4.98 -10.05
CA LEU A 17 2.47 5.68 -11.07
C LEU A 17 1.41 4.74 -11.62
N VAL A 18 0.19 5.23 -11.74
CA VAL A 18 -0.98 4.45 -12.14
C VAL A 18 -1.82 5.25 -13.13
N GLU A 19 -2.57 4.56 -13.98
CA GLU A 19 -3.54 5.22 -14.86
C GLU A 19 -4.65 5.88 -14.04
N ASN A 20 -4.99 7.12 -14.37
CA ASN A 20 -6.08 7.86 -13.74
C ASN A 20 -7.43 7.50 -14.39
N ARG A 21 -7.91 6.28 -14.11
CA ARG A 21 -9.19 5.78 -14.64
C ARG A 21 -10.01 5.05 -13.59
N LEU A 22 -11.31 4.94 -13.85
CA LEU A 22 -12.26 4.26 -12.98
C LEU A 22 -11.79 2.83 -12.65
N GLY A 23 -11.89 2.47 -11.37
CA GLY A 23 -11.56 1.14 -10.87
C GLY A 23 -10.08 0.86 -10.57
N VAL A 24 -9.15 1.75 -10.94
CA VAL A 24 -7.71 1.53 -10.63
C VAL A 24 -7.44 1.52 -9.13
N LEU A 25 -8.01 2.48 -8.39
CA LEU A 25 -7.91 2.51 -6.92
C LEU A 25 -8.46 1.22 -6.31
N ALA A 26 -9.67 0.82 -6.68
CA ALA A 26 -10.32 -0.38 -6.16
C ALA A 26 -9.51 -1.65 -6.47
N ARG A 27 -8.94 -1.74 -7.68
CA ARG A 27 -8.08 -2.86 -8.07
C ARG A 27 -6.83 -2.93 -7.20
N ILE A 28 -6.17 -1.80 -6.95
CA ILE A 28 -4.95 -1.77 -6.14
C ILE A 28 -5.28 -2.11 -4.69
N ALA A 29 -6.29 -1.46 -4.08
CA ALA A 29 -6.72 -1.79 -2.73
C ALA A 29 -7.10 -3.28 -2.58
N GLY A 30 -7.80 -3.83 -3.58
CA GLY A 30 -8.15 -5.25 -3.65
C GLY A 30 -6.95 -6.20 -3.79
N LEU A 31 -5.87 -5.78 -4.46
CA LEU A 31 -4.64 -6.60 -4.57
C LEU A 31 -3.92 -6.75 -3.23
N PHE A 32 -3.95 -5.71 -2.39
CA PHE A 32 -3.39 -5.75 -1.03
C PHE A 32 -4.26 -6.62 -0.13
N SER A 33 -5.58 -6.36 -0.08
CA SER A 33 -6.48 -7.14 0.77
C SER A 33 -6.55 -8.62 0.35
N GLY A 34 -6.53 -8.91 -0.96
CA GLY A 34 -6.50 -10.26 -1.50
C GLY A 34 -5.23 -11.05 -1.20
N ARG A 35 -4.15 -10.38 -0.79
CA ARG A 35 -2.90 -11.01 -0.32
C ARG A 35 -2.75 -11.01 1.20
N GLY A 36 -3.75 -10.50 1.92
CA GLY A 36 -3.68 -10.38 3.38
C GLY A 36 -2.76 -9.27 3.88
N PHE A 37 -2.38 -8.31 3.02
CA PHE A 37 -1.62 -7.15 3.45
C PHE A 37 -2.55 -6.08 4.01
N ASN A 38 -2.20 -5.54 5.17
CA ASN A 38 -2.92 -4.42 5.75
C ASN A 38 -2.48 -3.10 5.08
N ILE A 39 -3.42 -2.20 4.80
CA ILE A 39 -3.12 -0.85 4.31
C ILE A 39 -3.26 0.10 5.50
N ASP A 40 -2.14 0.62 5.99
CA ASP A 40 -2.13 1.63 7.06
C ASP A 40 -2.61 2.99 6.54
N SER A 41 -2.14 3.36 5.34
CA SER A 41 -2.58 4.56 4.66
C SER A 41 -2.42 4.43 3.15
N LEU A 42 -3.26 5.15 2.42
CA LEU A 42 -3.20 5.25 0.97
C LEU A 42 -3.54 6.69 0.57
N THR A 43 -2.68 7.30 -0.25
CA THR A 43 -2.95 8.59 -0.88
C THR A 43 -2.84 8.45 -2.39
N VAL A 44 -3.64 9.23 -3.11
CA VAL A 44 -3.61 9.30 -4.57
C VAL A 44 -3.78 10.75 -4.97
N ALA A 45 -3.01 11.19 -5.96
CA ALA A 45 -3.13 12.50 -6.57
C ALA A 45 -2.76 12.41 -8.05
N GLU A 46 -3.42 13.24 -8.86
CA GLU A 46 -3.05 13.43 -10.27
C GLU A 46 -1.62 13.99 -10.36
N THR A 47 -0.91 13.61 -11.41
CA THR A 47 0.39 14.19 -11.74
C THR A 47 0.23 15.37 -12.69
N GLU A 48 1.34 15.90 -13.22
CA GLU A 48 1.28 16.89 -14.30
C GLU A 48 0.68 16.31 -15.60
N GLU A 49 0.73 15.00 -15.78
CA GLU A 49 0.03 14.26 -16.83
C GLU A 49 -1.35 13.82 -16.30
N PRO A 50 -2.48 14.36 -16.81
CA PRO A 50 -3.81 14.11 -16.24
C PRO A 50 -4.26 12.64 -16.26
N ASP A 51 -3.76 11.87 -17.23
CA ASP A 51 -4.04 10.44 -17.37
C ASP A 51 -3.22 9.57 -16.40
N VAL A 52 -2.34 10.17 -15.61
CA VAL A 52 -1.45 9.50 -14.66
C VAL A 52 -1.63 10.07 -13.26
N SER A 53 -1.80 9.18 -12.30
CA SER A 53 -1.80 9.50 -10.87
C SER A 53 -0.62 8.88 -10.17
N ARG A 54 -0.12 9.55 -9.13
CA ARG A 54 0.81 8.96 -8.16
C ARG A 54 0.01 8.44 -6.98
N MET A 55 0.19 7.16 -6.68
CA MET A 55 -0.37 6.53 -5.49
C MET A 55 0.75 6.18 -4.51
N THR A 56 0.60 6.59 -3.26
CA THR A 56 1.50 6.23 -2.16
C THR A 56 0.74 5.36 -1.17
N ILE A 57 1.25 4.16 -0.93
CA ILE A 57 0.63 3.16 -0.08
C ILE A 57 1.59 2.85 1.05
N VAL A 58 1.09 2.89 2.28
CA VAL A 58 1.81 2.44 3.45
C VAL A 58 1.16 1.17 3.98
N SER A 59 1.97 0.15 4.19
CA SER A 59 1.52 -1.18 4.59
C SER A 59 2.46 -1.76 5.63
N THR A 60 1.93 -2.57 6.54
CA THR A 60 2.67 -3.33 7.54
C THR A 60 2.53 -4.82 7.26
N GLY A 61 3.64 -5.55 7.43
CA GLY A 61 3.69 -7.00 7.24
C GLY A 61 5.02 -7.60 7.71
N ASP A 62 5.06 -8.92 7.85
CA ASP A 62 6.30 -9.66 8.10
C ASP A 62 7.11 -9.76 6.79
N GLU A 63 8.43 -9.55 6.87
CA GLU A 63 9.36 -9.66 5.74
C GLU A 63 9.54 -11.11 5.27
N LYS A 64 9.00 -12.08 6.02
CA LYS A 64 8.98 -13.50 5.64
C LYS A 64 8.02 -13.78 4.47
N ILE A 65 8.53 -13.56 3.28
CA ILE A 65 8.24 -14.42 2.11
C ILE A 65 9.45 -15.31 1.87
#